data_AF-A0A2E0LD95-F1
#
_entry.id   AF-A0A2E0LD95-F1
#
_cell.length_a   1.000
_cell.length_b   1.000
_cell.length_c   1.000
_cell.angle_alpha   90.00
_cell.angle_beta   90.00
_cell.angle_gamma   90.00
#
_symmetry.space_group_name_H-M   'P 1'
#
loop_
_entity.id
_entity.type
_entity.pdbx_description
1 polymer ?
#
loop_
_entity_poly.entity_id
_entity_poly.type
_entity_poly.pdbx_seq_one_letter_code
_entity_poly.pdbx_strand_id
1 'polypeptide(L)'
;MRLLFVYLFLFISCKSEVNTHQSNMNILDEVITTHDELMVKMKDLKSLKNKLTQEGIDPENKLVLDLDEARSSMMNFMKKFSEEFQYDKYPMDKDSYQDIDEKTLSMINSKLEMQKKMVLEVSDLFENSINNAEAAIKK
;
A
#
# COMPACT_ATOMS: atom_id res chain seq x y z
N MET A 1 -53.90 8.07 33.43
CA MET A 1 -53.02 6.87 33.30
C MET A 1 -52.34 6.95 31.95
N ARG A 2 -51.05 7.30 31.91
CA ARG A 2 -50.24 7.50 30.70
C ARG A 2 -49.90 6.13 30.08
N LEU A 3 -50.36 5.86 28.87
CA LEU A 3 -49.90 4.71 28.07
C LEU A 3 -48.58 5.10 27.38
N LEU A 4 -47.47 4.70 28.00
CA LEU A 4 -46.13 4.78 27.42
C LEU A 4 -45.99 3.68 26.36
N PHE A 5 -46.17 4.05 25.08
CA PHE A 5 -45.76 3.23 23.95
C PHE A 5 -44.23 3.21 23.91
N VAL A 6 -43.64 2.15 24.45
CA VAL A 6 -42.21 1.85 24.32
C VAL A 6 -41.96 1.44 22.87
N TYR A 7 -41.46 2.38 22.07
CA TYR A 7 -40.84 2.10 20.77
C TYR A 7 -39.57 1.29 21.03
N LEU A 8 -39.70 -0.04 20.95
CA LEU A 8 -38.59 -0.96 20.89
C LEU A 8 -37.91 -0.76 19.54
N PHE A 9 -36.95 0.18 19.48
CA PHE A 9 -35.98 0.24 18.39
C PHE A 9 -35.13 -1.03 18.47
N LEU A 10 -35.59 -2.07 17.76
CA LEU A 10 -34.76 -3.17 17.34
C LEU A 10 -33.72 -2.59 16.38
N PHE A 11 -32.58 -2.17 16.91
CA PHE A 11 -31.37 -2.02 16.11
C PHE A 11 -30.97 -3.42 15.66
N ILE A 12 -31.53 -3.84 14.53
CA ILE A 12 -31.03 -4.95 13.73
C ILE A 12 -29.62 -4.51 13.31
N SER A 13 -28.62 -4.91 14.10
CA SER A 13 -27.23 -4.79 13.75
C SER A 13 -26.99 -5.74 12.57
N CYS A 14 -27.17 -5.23 11.35
CA CYS A 14 -26.62 -5.82 10.14
C CYS A 14 -25.10 -5.70 10.23
N LYS A 15 -24.45 -6.59 11.00
CA LYS A 15 -23.06 -6.95 10.72
C LYS A 15 -23.10 -7.66 9.37
N SER A 16 -22.81 -6.95 8.28
CA SER A 16 -22.41 -7.62 7.06
C SER A 16 -21.13 -8.38 7.39
N GLU A 17 -21.22 -9.70 7.54
CA GLU A 17 -20.02 -10.53 7.53
C GLU A 17 -19.39 -10.38 6.15
N VAL A 18 -18.38 -9.52 6.04
CA VAL A 18 -17.58 -9.43 4.82
C VAL A 18 -16.86 -10.76 4.71
N ASN A 19 -17.16 -11.53 3.66
CA ASN A 19 -16.49 -12.78 3.37
C ASN A 19 -14.96 -12.53 3.28
N THR A 20 -14.15 -13.39 3.89
CA THR A 20 -12.68 -13.25 3.94
C THR A 20 -12.05 -13.15 2.55
N HIS A 21 -12.60 -13.83 1.54
CA HIS A 21 -12.21 -13.63 0.14
C HIS A 21 -12.43 -12.19 -0.32
N GLN A 22 -13.60 -11.60 -0.07
CA GLN A 22 -13.88 -10.21 -0.44
C GLN A 22 -12.94 -9.24 0.28
N SER A 23 -12.66 -9.48 1.57
CA SER A 23 -11.67 -8.71 2.33
C SER A 23 -10.29 -8.77 1.69
N ASN A 24 -9.84 -9.98 1.31
CA ASN A 24 -8.58 -10.19 0.60
C ASN A 24 -8.53 -9.42 -0.73
N MET A 25 -9.60 -9.44 -1.52
CA MET A 25 -9.66 -8.74 -2.80
C MET A 25 -9.56 -7.22 -2.61
N ASN A 26 -10.23 -6.67 -1.60
CA ASN A 26 -10.18 -5.24 -1.32
C ASN A 26 -8.75 -4.80 -0.89
N ILE A 27 -8.12 -5.54 0.03
CA ILE A 27 -6.76 -5.20 0.48
C ILE A 27 -5.76 -5.34 -0.67
N LEU A 28 -5.87 -6.39 -1.49
CA LEU A 28 -5.02 -6.56 -2.66
C LEU A 28 -5.17 -5.39 -3.64
N ASP A 29 -6.39 -4.96 -3.90
CA ASP A 29 -6.68 -3.81 -4.79
C ASP A 29 -6.06 -2.51 -4.26
N GLU A 30 -6.16 -2.26 -2.96
CA GLU A 30 -5.52 -1.10 -2.32
C GLU A 30 -3.99 -1.15 -2.42
N VAL A 31 -3.40 -2.34 -2.24
CA VAL A 31 -1.94 -2.55 -2.39
C VAL A 31 -1.50 -2.27 -3.83
N ILE A 32 -2.20 -2.84 -4.82
CA ILE A 32 -1.87 -2.67 -6.24
C ILE A 32 -2.08 -1.21 -6.66
N THR A 33 -3.15 -0.56 -6.22
CA THR A 33 -3.41 0.86 -6.51
C THR A 33 -2.28 1.73 -5.98
N THR A 34 -1.87 1.54 -4.72
CA THR A 34 -0.76 2.29 -4.13
C THR A 34 0.55 2.00 -4.88
N HIS A 35 0.81 0.73 -5.22
CA HIS A 35 1.97 0.35 -6.04
C HIS A 35 2.01 1.11 -7.36
N ASP A 36 0.91 1.12 -8.11
CA ASP A 36 0.84 1.75 -9.43
C ASP A 36 1.04 3.26 -9.36
N GLU A 37 0.47 3.92 -8.34
CA GLU A 37 0.72 5.34 -8.06
C GLU A 37 2.21 5.62 -7.80
N LEU A 38 2.87 4.78 -7.01
CA LEU A 38 4.30 4.92 -6.71
C LEU A 38 5.17 4.63 -7.95
N MET A 39 4.77 3.69 -8.80
CA MET A 39 5.44 3.42 -10.07
C MET A 39 5.43 4.64 -11.00
N VAL A 40 4.34 5.42 -11.00
CA VAL A 40 4.31 6.70 -11.72
C VAL A 40 5.30 7.71 -11.13
N LYS A 41 5.37 7.81 -9.79
CA LYS A 41 6.26 8.73 -9.07
C LYS A 41 7.75 8.35 -9.14
N MET A 42 8.10 7.12 -9.53
CA MET A 42 9.50 6.71 -9.70
C MET A 42 10.28 7.60 -10.70
N LYS A 43 9.59 8.15 -11.71
CA LYS A 43 10.21 9.08 -12.66
C LYS A 43 10.58 10.41 -11.98
N ASP A 44 9.79 10.83 -11.01
CA ASP A 44 9.97 12.10 -10.30
C ASP A 44 11.20 12.00 -9.39
N LEU A 45 11.38 10.87 -8.68
CA LEU A 45 12.60 10.61 -7.90
C LEU A 45 13.87 10.75 -8.75
N LYS A 46 13.87 10.12 -9.94
CA LYS A 46 15.02 10.20 -10.86
C LYS A 46 15.24 11.63 -11.37
N SER A 47 14.16 12.33 -11.71
CA SER A 47 14.23 13.71 -12.19
C SER A 47 14.78 14.67 -11.13
N LEU A 48 14.29 14.55 -9.89
CA LEU A 48 14.72 15.36 -8.76
C LEU A 48 16.18 15.11 -8.41
N LYS A 49 16.61 13.85 -8.38
CA LYS A 49 18.02 13.48 -8.18
C LYS A 49 18.92 14.15 -9.21
N ASN A 50 18.58 14.04 -10.50
CA ASN A 50 19.34 14.68 -11.57
C ASN A 50 19.41 16.20 -11.39
N LYS A 51 18.31 16.83 -10.98
CA LYS A 51 18.26 18.28 -10.78
C LYS A 51 19.13 18.72 -9.60
N LEU A 52 19.09 18.02 -8.47
CA LEU A 52 19.97 18.29 -7.32
C LEU A 52 21.45 18.22 -7.73
N THR A 53 21.85 17.19 -8.48
CA THR A 53 23.23 17.07 -8.98
C THR A 53 23.62 18.21 -9.93
N GLN A 54 22.68 18.66 -10.79
CA GLN A 54 22.92 19.82 -11.68
C GLN A 54 23.10 21.13 -10.91
N GLU A 55 22.44 21.27 -9.76
CA GLU A 55 22.60 22.41 -8.83
C GLU A 55 23.88 22.30 -7.98
N GLY A 56 24.70 21.27 -8.20
CA GLY A 56 25.98 21.08 -7.50
C GLY A 56 25.85 20.44 -6.13
N ILE A 57 24.68 19.88 -5.78
CA ILE A 57 24.52 19.08 -4.56
C ILE A 57 25.32 17.78 -4.70
N ASP A 58 26.14 17.51 -3.69
CA ASP A 58 26.95 16.28 -3.60
C ASP A 58 26.07 15.02 -3.74
N PRO A 59 26.43 14.04 -4.57
CA PRO A 59 25.74 12.75 -4.64
C PRO A 59 25.60 12.02 -3.29
N GLU A 60 26.53 12.23 -2.35
CA GLU A 60 26.47 11.67 -1.00
C GLU A 60 25.64 12.53 -0.03
N ASN A 61 25.05 13.62 -0.51
CA ASN A 61 24.14 14.44 0.28
C ASN A 61 22.88 13.65 0.64
N LYS A 62 22.39 13.86 1.87
CA LYS A 62 21.17 13.24 2.37
C LYS A 62 19.98 13.36 1.41
N LEU A 63 19.78 14.50 0.74
CA LEU A 63 18.67 14.67 -0.21
C LEU A 63 18.73 13.70 -1.39
N VAL A 64 19.94 13.43 -1.91
CA VAL A 64 20.14 12.47 -3.01
C VAL A 64 19.99 11.04 -2.50
N LEU A 65 20.57 10.73 -1.34
CA LEU A 65 20.47 9.42 -0.72
C LEU A 65 19.03 9.05 -0.35
N ASP A 66 18.24 9.99 0.18
CA ASP A 66 16.83 9.76 0.53
C ASP A 66 15.98 9.43 -0.72
N LEU A 67 16.27 10.05 -1.88
CA LEU A 67 15.61 9.72 -3.16
C LEU A 67 15.99 8.32 -3.66
N ASP A 68 17.25 7.92 -3.51
CA ASP A 68 17.73 6.58 -3.86
C ASP A 68 17.17 5.51 -2.92
N GLU A 69 17.04 5.83 -1.63
CA GLU A 69 16.42 4.98 -0.61
C GLU A 69 14.95 4.75 -0.93
N ALA A 70 14.18 5.80 -1.23
CA ALA A 70 12.79 5.68 -1.64
C ALA A 70 12.65 4.80 -2.90
N ARG A 71 13.50 5.02 -3.91
CA ARG A 71 13.50 4.16 -5.11
C ARG A 71 13.79 2.69 -4.75
N SER A 72 14.79 2.45 -3.91
CA SER A 72 15.22 1.10 -3.51
C SER A 72 14.19 0.39 -2.65
N SER A 73 13.48 1.11 -1.78
CA SER A 73 12.43 0.55 -0.94
C SER A 73 11.27 0.02 -1.78
N MET A 74 10.88 0.72 -2.85
CA MET A 74 9.87 0.21 -3.80
C MET A 74 10.32 -1.05 -4.52
N MET A 75 11.58 -1.11 -4.98
CA MET A 75 12.10 -2.32 -5.65
C MET A 75 12.16 -3.52 -4.69
N ASN A 76 12.55 -3.27 -3.44
CA ASN A 76 12.56 -4.28 -2.40
C ASN A 76 11.14 -4.74 -2.04
N PHE A 77 10.17 -3.83 -1.98
CA PHE A 77 8.77 -4.15 -1.79
C PHE A 77 8.26 -5.06 -2.92
N MET A 78 8.44 -4.67 -4.18
CA MET A 78 8.00 -5.46 -5.33
C MET A 78 8.58 -6.88 -5.31
N LYS A 79 9.88 -7.00 -5.00
CA LYS A 79 10.55 -8.30 -4.88
C LYS A 79 9.88 -9.17 -3.81
N LYS A 80 9.79 -8.66 -2.58
CA LYS A 80 9.19 -9.39 -1.45
C LYS A 80 7.73 -9.74 -1.70
N PHE A 81 6.97 -8.81 -2.28
CA PHE A 81 5.57 -9.02 -2.64
C PHE A 81 5.44 -10.18 -3.63
N SER A 82 6.27 -10.21 -4.68
CA SER A 82 6.24 -11.28 -5.69
C SER A 82 6.73 -12.65 -5.17
N GLU A 83 7.61 -12.65 -4.16
CA GLU A 83 8.05 -13.86 -3.47
C GLU A 83 6.94 -14.44 -2.58
N GLU A 84 6.16 -13.57 -1.93
CA GLU A 84 5.04 -13.97 -1.07
C GLU A 84 3.80 -14.36 -1.88
N PHE A 85 3.50 -13.62 -2.95
CA PHE A 85 2.30 -13.76 -3.78
C PHE A 85 2.67 -13.98 -5.24
N GLN A 86 2.75 -15.25 -5.62
CA GLN A 86 3.03 -15.67 -7.00
C GLN A 86 1.86 -15.30 -7.92
N TYR A 87 2.17 -14.87 -9.14
CA TYR A 87 1.17 -14.33 -10.08
C TYR A 87 0.09 -15.35 -10.52
N ASP A 88 0.42 -16.64 -10.49
CA ASP A 88 -0.42 -17.77 -10.92
C ASP A 88 -1.16 -18.43 -9.75
N LYS A 89 -1.15 -17.80 -8.58
CA LYS A 89 -1.78 -18.31 -7.37
C LYS A 89 -2.63 -17.25 -6.70
N TYR A 90 -3.61 -17.70 -5.92
CA TYR A 90 -4.35 -16.83 -5.02
C TYR A 90 -3.38 -16.09 -4.06
N PRO A 91 -3.55 -14.78 -3.83
CA PRO A 91 -4.68 -13.93 -4.23
C PRO A 91 -4.51 -13.24 -5.59
N MET A 92 -3.39 -13.42 -6.29
CA MET A 92 -3.13 -12.79 -7.60
C MET A 92 -4.01 -13.38 -8.71
N ASP A 93 -4.13 -14.72 -8.74
CA ASP A 93 -5.17 -15.40 -9.50
C ASP A 93 -6.45 -15.48 -8.65
N LYS A 94 -7.36 -14.55 -8.88
CA LYS A 94 -8.61 -14.39 -8.12
C LYS A 94 -9.53 -15.62 -8.23
N ASP A 95 -9.46 -16.35 -9.33
CA ASP A 95 -10.36 -17.48 -9.61
C ASP A 95 -9.91 -18.76 -8.90
N SER A 96 -8.63 -18.83 -8.50
CA SER A 96 -8.04 -19.98 -7.79
C SER A 96 -8.44 -20.11 -6.31
N TYR A 97 -9.42 -19.32 -5.83
CA TYR A 97 -9.84 -19.32 -4.42
C TYR A 97 -10.77 -20.48 -4.02
N GLN A 98 -11.39 -21.16 -4.99
CA GLN A 98 -12.54 -22.05 -4.78
C GLN A 98 -12.27 -23.22 -3.83
N ASP A 99 -11.04 -23.74 -3.81
CA ASP A 99 -10.63 -24.88 -2.98
C ASP A 99 -9.85 -24.46 -1.71
N ILE A 100 -9.79 -23.16 -1.41
CA ILE A 100 -9.04 -22.64 -0.26
C ILE A 100 -9.95 -22.61 0.97
N ASP A 101 -9.51 -23.28 2.04
CA ASP A 101 -10.23 -23.26 3.31
C ASP A 101 -10.18 -21.87 4.00
N GLU A 102 -11.16 -21.61 4.86
CA GLU A 102 -11.31 -20.33 5.56
C GLU A 102 -10.08 -19.95 6.42
N LYS A 103 -9.39 -20.93 6.99
CA LYS A 103 -8.18 -20.68 7.79
C LYS A 103 -7.05 -20.17 6.90
N THR A 104 -6.86 -20.80 5.74
CA THR A 104 -5.88 -20.35 4.74
C THR A 104 -6.25 -18.97 4.21
N LEU A 105 -7.53 -18.70 3.91
CA LEU A 105 -7.99 -17.37 3.49
C LEU A 105 -7.69 -16.29 4.54
N SER A 106 -7.89 -16.59 5.83
CA SER A 106 -7.59 -15.67 6.94
C SER A 106 -6.08 -15.44 7.14
N MET A 107 -5.26 -16.47 6.93
CA MET A 107 -3.81 -16.34 6.93
C MET A 107 -3.32 -15.43 5.80
N ILE A 108 -3.89 -15.57 4.61
CA ILE A 108 -3.58 -14.70 3.46
C ILE A 108 -4.03 -13.27 3.73
N ASN A 109 -5.19 -13.08 4.37
CA ASN A 109 -5.66 -11.76 4.78
C ASN A 109 -4.65 -11.04 5.68
N SER A 110 -4.14 -11.74 6.69
CA SER A 110 -3.11 -11.21 7.59
C SER A 110 -1.83 -10.83 6.84
N LYS A 111 -1.43 -11.62 5.84
CA LYS A 111 -0.27 -11.33 4.99
C LYS A 111 -0.49 -10.11 4.09
N LEU A 112 -1.67 -9.99 3.48
CA LEU A 112 -2.04 -8.83 2.67
C LEU A 112 -2.05 -7.55 3.49
N GLU A 113 -2.56 -7.57 4.72
CA GLU A 113 -2.49 -6.42 5.64
C GLU A 113 -1.05 -6.01 5.97
N MET A 114 -0.13 -6.98 6.08
CA MET A 114 1.30 -6.66 6.23
C MET A 114 1.87 -6.02 4.96
N GLN A 115 1.53 -6.52 3.78
CA GLN A 115 1.96 -5.89 2.51
C GLN A 115 1.40 -4.48 2.34
N LYS A 116 0.15 -4.26 2.74
CA LYS A 116 -0.48 -2.93 2.75
C LYS A 116 0.29 -1.94 3.63
N LYS A 117 0.67 -2.35 4.84
CA LYS A 117 1.50 -1.50 5.70
C LYS A 117 2.85 -1.18 5.05
N MET A 118 3.51 -2.18 4.47
CA MET A 118 4.81 -1.98 3.82
C MET A 118 4.71 -1.05 2.60
N VAL A 119 3.69 -1.15 1.75
CA VAL A 119 3.56 -0.24 0.60
C VAL A 119 3.22 1.19 1.04
N LEU A 120 2.48 1.37 2.13
CA LEU A 120 2.23 2.69 2.71
C LEU A 120 3.52 3.30 3.30
N GLU A 121 4.36 2.51 3.97
CA GLU A 121 5.68 2.99 4.42
C GLU A 121 6.57 3.42 3.25
N VAL A 122 6.53 2.68 2.13
CA VAL A 122 7.21 3.11 0.89
C VAL A 122 6.61 4.43 0.37
N SER A 123 5.29 4.57 0.40
CA SER A 123 4.62 5.81 0.00
C SER A 123 5.09 7.01 0.83
N ASP A 124 5.21 6.85 2.15
CA ASP A 124 5.70 7.90 3.04
C ASP A 124 7.17 8.27 2.72
N LEU A 125 8.01 7.30 2.37
CA LEU A 125 9.39 7.56 1.92
C LEU A 125 9.42 8.35 0.62
N PHE A 126 8.55 8.04 -0.34
CA PHE A 126 8.42 8.79 -1.59
C PHE A 126 8.01 10.23 -1.30
N GLU A 127 6.94 10.43 -0.52
CA GLU A 127 6.44 11.76 -0.23
C GLU A 127 7.50 12.63 0.47
N ASN A 128 8.13 12.09 1.52
CA ASN A 128 9.14 12.83 2.27
C ASN A 128 10.37 13.16 1.43
N SER A 129 10.90 12.20 0.65
CA SER A 129 12.08 12.42 -0.18
C SER A 129 11.81 13.42 -1.31
N ILE A 130 10.65 13.34 -1.97
CA ILE A 130 10.21 14.29 -2.99
C ILE A 130 10.07 15.70 -2.41
N ASN A 131 9.31 15.84 -1.31
CA ASN A 131 9.05 17.14 -0.69
C ASN A 131 10.35 17.83 -0.26
N ASN A 132 11.28 17.08 0.34
CA ASN A 132 12.57 17.62 0.78
C ASN A 132 13.45 18.05 -0.40
N ALA A 133 13.52 17.25 -1.46
CA ALA A 133 14.28 17.59 -2.66
C ALA A 133 13.71 18.83 -3.36
N GLU A 134 12.38 18.89 -3.54
CA GLU A 134 11.71 20.05 -4.11
C GLU A 134 11.94 21.33 -3.29
N ALA A 135 11.89 21.23 -1.96
CA ALA A 135 12.13 22.36 -1.07
C ALA A 135 13.57 22.89 -1.15
N ALA A 136 14.54 22.04 -1.46
CA ALA A 136 15.93 22.45 -1.67
C ALA A 136 16.12 23.15 -3.03
N ILE A 137 15.44 22.67 -4.06
CA ILE A 137 15.49 23.19 -5.44
C ILE A 137 14.76 24.53 -5.61
N LYS A 138 13.68 24.76 -4.85
CA LYS A 138 12.86 25.98 -4.94
C LYS A 138 13.49 27.19 -4.23
N LYS A 139 14.66 27.03 -3.59
CA LYS A 139 15.41 28.10 -2.92
C LYS A 139 16.32 28.84 -3.89
#